data_AF-A0A9P7ZZR9-F1
#
_entry.id   AF-A0A9P7ZZR9-F1
#
_cell.length_a   1.000
_cell.length_b   1.000
_cell.length_c   1.000
_cell.angle_alpha   90.00
_cell.angle_beta   90.00
_cell.angle_gamma   90.00
#
_symmetry.space_group_name_H-M   'P 1'
#
loop_
_entity.id
_entity.type
_entity.pdbx_description
1 polymer ?
#
loop_
_entity_poly.entity_id
_entity_poly.type
_entity_poly.pdbx_seq_one_letter_code
_entity_poly.pdbx_strand_id
1 'polypeptide(L)'
;MNTRQEYEDQRRATLDSLEEALSRMDLGGAPIFRGVSGFHRTPPMFNKRDLARERAELMSELRYFTFLENKKFYKPMDKMIDYVDQDGFIVAFSKLHPPPLPPTMDVSRFEYAKPCSPIQMNHLRLFNRSPRAMPPKYSRAFRRAVAHVSALMKLPYMLPMPTRDSLAGVRYDGSKFAGLDYARNGYKKRAEAHPVALPDAQNAWDRLVDGQPVRPHDARLGGKGKLIERDPTQHGRVQTDGTDISMGRLILMLSHRDLLILGALEQPLTNAYLDDQWPIYIGQSWYHGGAEKFVNKMAGHAIYHCFDAKKFDAAIDGWLVREVLLILRQQFEGGMDPRYDTLWSFVYDSLVEVVICRDDGIRLQKHVGTTSGNCFNTLVQSIITMLLGYTAMIFKAEERMGPIGIEKILTECELEVLGDDMVLALEHAWMFMTKDSLAEVVQDCFNIDWSGKKSFSTQKIMDDSLPDTAPFKGIQFLGMYFRHQRWGDSPFAPKIVVPYRPFRESYLSLLFPKHGEYSREHSWLRALGIYLNAAGNKDTQLWLEKYMDFLELVPFVRPDAWPPSMIRMVTKDYWGLGLKPPSPDRISIDEWYRIVCAPRESEE
;
A
#
# COMPACT_ATOMS: atom_id res chain seq x y z
N MET A 1 40.36 12.93 33.10
CA MET A 1 41.30 11.98 32.46
C MET A 1 40.83 10.52 32.47
N ASN A 2 39.72 10.14 33.14
CA ASN A 2 39.21 8.74 33.15
C ASN A 2 38.28 8.36 31.98
N THR A 3 37.74 9.31 31.23
CA THR A 3 36.66 9.04 30.25
C THR A 3 37.11 8.37 28.96
N ARG A 4 38.39 8.50 28.58
CA ARG A 4 38.91 7.89 27.34
C ARG A 4 39.20 6.41 27.51
N GLN A 5 39.73 6.01 28.66
CA GLN A 5 40.03 4.62 28.97
C GLN A 5 38.74 3.81 29.14
N GLU A 6 37.76 4.35 29.85
CA GLU A 6 36.43 3.73 30.00
C GLU A 6 35.72 3.54 28.64
N TYR A 7 35.86 4.51 27.73
CA TYR A 7 35.33 4.39 26.37
C TYR A 7 36.06 3.32 25.55
N GLU A 8 37.40 3.23 25.64
CA GLU A 8 38.17 2.19 24.94
C GLU A 8 37.89 0.79 25.50
N ASP A 9 37.70 0.66 26.81
CA ASP A 9 37.38 -0.61 27.47
C ASP A 9 35.94 -1.05 27.14
N GLN A 10 34.97 -0.13 27.12
CA GLN A 10 33.61 -0.41 26.63
C GLN A 10 33.60 -0.78 25.15
N ARG A 11 34.39 -0.09 24.32
CA ARG A 11 34.54 -0.39 22.89
C ARG A 11 35.14 -1.78 22.70
N ARG A 12 36.19 -2.14 23.45
CA ARG A 12 36.85 -3.45 23.37
C ARG A 12 35.93 -4.57 23.85
N ALA A 13 35.25 -4.41 24.98
CA ALA A 13 34.25 -5.38 25.46
C ALA A 13 33.07 -5.55 24.48
N THR A 14 32.66 -4.46 23.83
CA THR A 14 31.63 -4.51 22.78
C THR A 14 32.15 -5.28 21.57
N LEU A 15 33.37 -4.98 21.08
CA LEU A 15 34.00 -5.69 19.96
C LEU A 15 34.19 -7.18 20.24
N ASP A 16 34.64 -7.55 21.43
CA ASP A 16 34.82 -8.95 21.83
C ASP A 16 33.47 -9.68 21.88
N SER A 17 32.42 -9.05 22.42
CA SER A 17 31.06 -9.58 22.39
C SER A 17 30.49 -9.68 20.96
N LEU A 18 30.89 -8.75 20.08
CA LEU A 18 30.48 -8.70 18.66
C LEU A 18 31.21 -9.77 17.85
N GLU A 19 32.49 -10.00 18.07
CA GLU A 19 33.26 -11.11 17.47
C GLU A 19 32.75 -12.46 17.98
N GLU A 20 32.41 -12.58 19.27
CA GLU A 20 31.79 -13.77 19.82
C GLU A 20 30.38 -13.99 19.27
N ALA A 21 29.58 -12.93 19.10
CA ALA A 21 28.26 -13.01 18.47
C ALA A 21 28.36 -13.33 16.97
N LEU A 22 29.31 -12.73 16.24
CA LEU A 22 29.54 -12.96 14.81
C LEU A 22 30.18 -14.32 14.52
N SER A 23 30.97 -14.87 15.44
CA SER A 23 31.54 -16.22 15.34
C SER A 23 30.55 -17.32 15.74
N ARG A 24 29.57 -17.00 16.61
CA ARG A 24 28.44 -17.89 16.96
C ARG A 24 27.28 -17.78 15.98
N MET A 25 27.12 -16.64 15.31
CA MET A 25 26.33 -16.55 14.11
C MET A 25 27.09 -17.34 13.07
N ASP A 26 26.60 -18.53 12.75
CA ASP A 26 27.02 -19.26 11.56
C ASP A 26 26.61 -18.40 10.35
N LEU A 27 27.40 -17.36 10.06
CA LEU A 27 27.55 -16.73 8.75
C LEU A 27 28.28 -17.71 7.81
N GLY A 28 28.09 -19.01 8.04
CA GLY A 28 28.46 -20.09 7.17
C GLY A 28 28.15 -19.62 5.77
N GLY A 29 29.20 -19.55 4.95
CA GLY A 29 29.06 -19.26 3.55
C GLY A 29 27.86 -20.05 3.06
N ALA A 30 26.83 -19.34 2.62
CA ALA A 30 25.70 -19.94 1.92
C ALA A 30 26.31 -20.99 1.00
N PRO A 31 25.90 -22.26 1.09
CA PRO A 31 26.62 -23.34 0.43
C PRO A 31 26.79 -22.95 -1.03
N ILE A 32 28.04 -22.61 -1.38
CA ILE A 32 28.46 -22.42 -2.76
C ILE A 32 28.07 -23.71 -3.43
N PHE A 33 27.05 -23.63 -4.27
CA PHE A 33 26.61 -24.62 -5.23
C PHE A 33 27.36 -25.96 -5.09
N ARG A 34 26.87 -26.86 -4.23
CA ARG A 34 26.92 -28.27 -4.63
C ARG A 34 25.95 -28.36 -5.80
N GLY A 35 26.50 -28.15 -7.00
CA GLY A 35 25.91 -28.57 -8.25
C GLY A 35 25.66 -30.07 -8.16
N VAL A 36 24.52 -30.43 -7.57
CA VAL A 36 23.85 -31.67 -7.93
C VAL A 36 23.42 -31.42 -9.36
N SER A 37 24.27 -31.82 -10.30
CA SER A 37 23.89 -32.16 -11.67
C SER A 37 22.98 -33.40 -11.63
N GLY A 38 21.89 -33.29 -10.86
CA GLY A 38 20.75 -34.16 -10.95
C GLY A 38 19.92 -33.55 -12.05
N PHE A 39 19.90 -34.22 -13.21
CA PHE A 39 18.89 -34.04 -14.23
C PHE A 39 17.59 -33.57 -13.56
N HIS A 40 17.18 -32.33 -13.80
CA HIS A 40 15.83 -31.87 -13.48
C HIS A 40 14.91 -32.78 -14.29
N ARG A 41 14.50 -33.91 -13.68
CA ARG A 41 13.28 -34.59 -14.06
C ARG A 41 12.23 -33.52 -13.94
N THR A 42 11.73 -33.07 -15.08
CA THR A 42 10.52 -32.26 -15.18
C THR A 42 9.54 -32.86 -14.17
N PRO A 43 9.05 -32.09 -13.18
CA PRO A 43 8.11 -32.62 -12.21
C PRO A 43 7.01 -33.34 -12.98
N PRO A 44 6.59 -34.53 -12.54
CA PRO A 44 5.66 -35.36 -13.29
C PRO A 44 4.48 -34.50 -13.72
N MET A 45 4.12 -34.60 -15.01
CA MET A 45 2.93 -33.92 -15.56
C MET A 45 1.81 -34.03 -14.53
N PHE A 46 1.32 -32.88 -14.06
CA PHE A 46 0.21 -32.80 -13.12
C PHE A 46 -0.89 -33.77 -13.55
N ASN A 47 -1.27 -34.67 -12.66
CA ASN A 47 -2.31 -35.65 -12.93
C ASN A 47 -3.63 -34.92 -13.21
N LYS A 48 -4.17 -35.09 -14.43
CA LYS A 48 -5.44 -34.46 -14.84
C LYS A 48 -6.58 -34.74 -13.85
N ARG A 49 -6.57 -35.90 -13.18
CA ARG A 49 -7.56 -36.26 -12.16
C ARG A 49 -7.45 -35.39 -10.91
N ASP A 50 -6.22 -35.11 -10.45
CA ASP A 50 -6.01 -34.26 -9.27
C ASP A 50 -6.42 -32.81 -9.55
N LEU A 51 -6.14 -32.29 -10.75
CA LEU A 51 -6.60 -30.96 -11.16
C LEU A 51 -8.13 -30.88 -11.28
N ALA A 52 -8.76 -31.94 -11.79
CA ALA A 52 -10.22 -32.01 -11.87
C ALA A 52 -10.87 -32.07 -10.48
N ARG A 53 -10.27 -32.82 -9.54
CA ARG A 53 -10.72 -32.87 -8.13
C ARG A 53 -10.59 -31.50 -7.47
N GLU A 54 -9.41 -30.88 -7.54
CA GLU A 54 -9.16 -29.54 -6.98
C GLU A 54 -10.14 -28.51 -7.55
N ARG A 55 -10.38 -28.54 -8.87
CA ARG A 55 -11.36 -27.65 -9.51
C ARG A 55 -12.77 -27.89 -8.95
N ALA A 56 -13.19 -29.15 -8.79
CA ALA A 56 -14.51 -29.46 -8.25
C ALA A 56 -14.68 -29.00 -6.79
N GLU A 57 -13.64 -29.15 -5.96
CA GLU A 57 -13.62 -28.63 -4.59
C GLU A 57 -13.76 -27.11 -4.56
N LEU A 58 -12.98 -26.39 -5.37
CA LEU A 58 -13.08 -24.94 -5.49
C LEU A 58 -14.44 -24.50 -6.02
N MET A 59 -15.07 -25.23 -6.94
CA MET A 59 -16.41 -24.90 -7.44
C MET A 59 -17.47 -24.98 -6.33
N SER A 60 -17.32 -25.91 -5.40
CA SER A 60 -18.20 -26.03 -4.23
C SER A 60 -17.97 -24.89 -3.22
N GLU A 61 -16.71 -24.45 -3.08
CA GLU A 61 -16.30 -23.42 -2.13
C GLU A 61 -16.61 -22.00 -2.64
N LEU A 62 -16.17 -21.69 -3.87
CA LEU A 62 -16.19 -20.37 -4.51
C LEU A 62 -17.41 -20.21 -5.42
N ARG A 63 -18.61 -20.34 -4.85
CA ARG A 63 -19.90 -20.39 -5.56
C ARG A 63 -20.25 -19.15 -6.37
N TYR A 64 -19.67 -17.99 -6.02
CA TYR A 64 -19.90 -16.73 -6.72
C TYR A 64 -18.81 -16.41 -7.77
N PHE A 65 -17.93 -17.35 -8.07
CA PHE A 65 -16.98 -17.23 -9.17
C PHE A 65 -17.47 -17.99 -10.39
N THR A 66 -17.19 -17.46 -11.58
CA THR A 66 -17.35 -18.22 -12.83
C THR A 66 -16.08 -19.01 -13.13
N PHE A 67 -16.20 -20.33 -13.28
CA PHE A 67 -15.10 -21.22 -13.60
C PHE A 67 -14.97 -21.38 -15.12
N LEU A 68 -13.82 -20.96 -15.65
CA LEU A 68 -13.56 -21.00 -17.09
C LEU A 68 -12.76 -22.26 -17.48
N GLU A 69 -12.59 -22.46 -18.78
CA GLU A 69 -11.69 -23.50 -19.28
C GLU A 69 -10.27 -23.27 -18.76
N ASN A 70 -9.65 -24.34 -18.25
CA ASN A 70 -8.29 -24.31 -17.72
C ASN A 70 -7.29 -23.94 -18.82
N LYS A 71 -6.26 -23.18 -18.47
CA LYS A 71 -5.14 -22.89 -19.37
C LYS A 71 -3.96 -23.81 -19.09
N LYS A 72 -2.96 -23.76 -19.98
CA LYS A 72 -1.68 -24.44 -19.80
C LYS A 72 -1.06 -24.04 -18.45
N PHE A 73 -0.64 -25.06 -17.72
CA PHE A 73 0.15 -24.98 -16.52
C PHE A 73 1.33 -24.02 -16.70
N TYR A 74 1.51 -23.10 -15.75
CA TYR A 74 2.62 -22.15 -15.77
C TYR A 74 3.75 -22.62 -14.86
N LYS A 75 3.45 -22.91 -13.59
CA LYS A 75 4.42 -23.43 -12.62
C LYS A 75 3.74 -24.12 -11.42
N PRO A 76 4.46 -24.87 -10.58
CA PRO A 76 3.88 -25.49 -9.39
C PRO A 76 3.32 -24.45 -8.42
N MET A 77 2.18 -24.78 -7.79
CA MET A 77 1.60 -23.99 -6.70
C MET A 77 2.49 -24.10 -5.46
N ASP A 78 2.71 -22.97 -4.79
CA ASP A 78 3.47 -22.92 -3.54
C ASP A 78 2.53 -23.21 -2.37
N LYS A 79 2.57 -24.45 -1.87
CA LYS A 79 1.64 -24.96 -0.85
C LYS A 79 2.14 -24.74 0.58
N MET A 80 3.39 -24.34 0.78
CA MET A 80 3.97 -24.19 2.11
C MET A 80 3.87 -22.74 2.56
N ILE A 81 3.64 -22.53 3.86
CA ILE A 81 3.72 -21.20 4.46
C ILE A 81 5.14 -21.05 5.00
N ASP A 82 5.94 -20.25 4.29
CA ASP A 82 7.29 -19.92 4.71
C ASP A 82 7.32 -18.58 5.45
N TYR A 83 8.27 -18.45 6.37
CA TYR A 83 8.50 -17.23 7.12
C TYR A 83 9.88 -16.64 6.80
N VAL A 84 10.06 -15.37 7.13
CA VAL A 84 11.36 -14.69 7.09
C VAL A 84 11.99 -14.80 8.47
N ASP A 85 13.27 -15.14 8.51
CA ASP A 85 14.06 -15.20 9.74
C ASP A 85 14.30 -13.80 10.31
N GLN A 86 14.64 -13.74 11.59
CA GLN A 86 15.04 -12.48 12.21
C GLN A 86 16.40 -12.02 11.67
N ASP A 87 16.55 -10.71 11.45
CA ASP A 87 17.85 -10.12 11.11
C ASP A 87 18.82 -10.27 12.31
N GLY A 88 19.87 -11.06 12.10
CA GLY A 88 20.88 -11.34 13.12
C GLY A 88 21.54 -10.08 13.69
N PHE A 89 21.83 -9.07 12.86
CA PHE A 89 22.45 -7.82 13.34
C PHE A 89 21.52 -7.06 14.28
N ILE A 90 20.23 -7.02 13.97
CA ILE A 90 19.22 -6.42 14.86
C ILE A 90 19.12 -7.21 16.16
N VAL A 91 19.09 -8.55 16.10
CA VAL A 91 19.03 -9.41 17.29
C VAL A 91 20.24 -9.18 18.20
N ALA A 92 21.45 -9.12 17.64
CA ALA A 92 22.66 -8.83 18.41
C ALA A 92 22.63 -7.44 19.03
N PHE A 93 22.29 -6.41 18.24
CA PHE A 93 22.21 -5.04 18.73
C PHE A 93 21.16 -4.87 19.83
N SER A 94 19.97 -5.44 19.65
CA SER A 94 18.88 -5.38 20.63
C SER A 94 19.22 -6.02 21.98
N LYS A 95 20.20 -6.92 22.06
CA LYS A 95 20.69 -7.47 23.34
C LYS A 95 21.53 -6.46 24.12
N LEU A 96 22.32 -5.64 23.41
CA LEU A 96 23.16 -4.58 24.00
C LEU A 96 22.36 -3.30 24.28
N HIS A 97 21.41 -3.01 23.39
CA HIS A 97 20.58 -1.81 23.43
C HIS A 97 19.10 -2.21 23.27
N PRO A 98 18.44 -2.63 24.37
CA PRO A 98 17.05 -3.05 24.35
C PRO A 98 16.15 -2.01 23.65
N PRO A 99 15.31 -2.44 22.70
CA PRO A 99 14.45 -1.52 21.98
C PRO A 99 13.40 -0.90 22.95
N PRO A 100 13.05 0.40 22.81
CA PRO A 100 12.04 1.09 23.62
C PRO A 100 10.62 0.63 23.30
N LEU A 101 10.34 -0.66 23.48
CA LEU A 101 9.03 -1.27 23.32
C LEU A 101 8.24 -1.26 24.63
N PRO A 102 6.90 -1.26 24.59
CA PRO A 102 6.08 -1.47 25.78
C PRO A 102 6.46 -2.79 26.48
N PRO A 103 6.57 -2.82 27.83
CA PRO A 103 6.95 -4.04 28.56
C PRO A 103 6.01 -5.24 28.32
N THR A 104 4.78 -4.97 27.91
CA THR A 104 3.77 -5.99 27.60
C THR A 104 3.95 -6.63 26.22
N MET A 105 4.86 -6.13 25.39
CA MET A 105 5.05 -6.62 24.03
C MET A 105 6.02 -7.79 24.00
N ASP A 106 5.53 -8.96 23.58
CA ASP A 106 6.36 -10.13 23.32
C ASP A 106 6.73 -10.21 21.83
N VAL A 107 7.97 -9.85 21.51
CA VAL A 107 8.51 -9.84 20.14
C VAL A 107 8.52 -11.24 19.53
N SER A 108 8.64 -12.31 20.33
CA SER A 108 8.69 -13.69 19.85
C SER A 108 7.38 -14.17 19.22
N ARG A 109 6.28 -13.44 19.46
CA ARG A 109 4.98 -13.69 18.85
C ARG A 109 4.88 -13.17 17.43
N PHE A 110 5.81 -12.35 16.96
CA PHE A 110 5.73 -11.76 15.62
C PHE A 110 6.54 -12.55 14.61
N GLU A 111 6.02 -12.65 13.40
CA GLU A 111 6.71 -13.23 12.25
C GLU A 111 6.31 -12.54 10.97
N TYR A 112 7.12 -12.67 9.92
CA TYR A 112 6.74 -12.22 8.59
C TYR A 112 6.49 -13.42 7.67
N ALA A 113 5.23 -13.63 7.31
CA ALA A 113 4.84 -14.68 6.36
C ALA A 113 5.17 -14.24 4.93
N LYS A 114 5.87 -15.10 4.18
CA LYS A 114 6.13 -14.94 2.75
C LYS A 114 4.83 -15.18 1.96
N PRO A 115 4.68 -14.58 0.77
CA PRO A 115 3.50 -14.80 -0.05
C PRO A 115 3.51 -16.22 -0.64
N CYS A 116 2.51 -17.03 -0.31
CA CYS A 116 2.30 -18.36 -0.88
C CYS A 116 0.83 -18.57 -1.33
N SER A 117 0.55 -19.69 -2.00
CA SER A 117 -0.77 -19.92 -2.60
C SER A 117 -1.91 -20.07 -1.58
N PRO A 118 -1.77 -20.80 -0.46
CA PRO A 118 -2.82 -20.85 0.58
C PRO A 118 -3.26 -19.47 1.06
N ILE A 119 -2.30 -18.57 1.31
CA ILE A 119 -2.57 -17.20 1.74
C ILE A 119 -3.39 -16.43 0.70
N GLN A 120 -3.00 -16.55 -0.57
CA GLN A 120 -3.64 -15.87 -1.68
C GLN A 120 -5.07 -16.39 -1.88
N MET A 121 -5.29 -17.69 -1.76
CA MET A 121 -6.60 -18.32 -1.86
C MET A 121 -7.52 -17.92 -0.69
N ASN A 122 -7.00 -17.87 0.54
CA ASN A 122 -7.78 -17.40 1.69
C ASN A 122 -8.25 -15.96 1.51
N HIS A 123 -7.40 -15.09 0.96
CA HIS A 123 -7.80 -13.73 0.61
C HIS A 123 -8.83 -13.74 -0.54
N LEU A 124 -8.65 -14.58 -1.56
CA LEU A 124 -9.56 -14.70 -2.69
C LEU A 124 -11.00 -15.04 -2.26
N ARG A 125 -11.17 -15.82 -1.18
CA ARG A 125 -12.50 -16.12 -0.58
C ARG A 125 -13.28 -14.87 -0.18
N LEU A 126 -12.61 -13.75 0.10
CA LEU A 126 -13.29 -12.50 0.45
C LEU A 126 -14.14 -11.94 -0.71
N PHE A 127 -13.81 -12.31 -1.94
CA PHE A 127 -14.56 -11.95 -3.14
C PHE A 127 -15.72 -12.93 -3.43
N ASN A 128 -15.85 -14.02 -2.67
CA ASN A 128 -16.88 -15.04 -2.85
C ASN A 128 -18.22 -14.61 -2.22
N ARG A 129 -18.86 -13.61 -2.82
CA ARG A 129 -20.16 -13.10 -2.39
C ARG A 129 -20.96 -12.63 -3.61
N SER A 130 -22.28 -12.56 -3.46
CA SER A 130 -23.12 -11.96 -4.49
C SER A 130 -22.84 -10.46 -4.62
N PRO A 131 -22.89 -9.90 -5.84
CA PRO A 131 -23.00 -8.46 -6.03
C PRO A 131 -24.21 -7.90 -5.29
N ARG A 132 -24.09 -6.70 -4.74
CA ARG A 132 -25.19 -6.02 -4.04
C ARG A 132 -25.63 -4.81 -4.83
N ALA A 133 -26.86 -4.36 -4.58
CA ALA A 133 -27.37 -3.09 -5.09
C ALA A 133 -27.34 -2.02 -4.00
N MET A 134 -27.32 -0.74 -4.39
CA MET A 134 -27.44 0.37 -3.46
C MET A 134 -28.78 0.30 -2.70
N PRO A 135 -28.78 0.32 -1.36
CA PRO A 135 -30.02 0.32 -0.59
C PRO A 135 -30.83 1.61 -0.83
N PRO A 136 -32.15 1.53 -1.08
CA PRO A 136 -32.98 2.70 -1.37
C PRO A 136 -32.95 3.79 -0.29
N LYS A 137 -32.81 3.39 0.98
CA LYS A 137 -32.71 4.29 2.16
C LYS A 137 -31.64 5.37 2.00
N TYR A 138 -30.50 5.02 1.43
CA TYR A 138 -29.34 5.91 1.31
C TYR A 138 -29.24 6.60 -0.06
N SER A 139 -30.11 6.25 -1.01
CA SER A 139 -30.02 6.69 -2.40
C SER A 139 -29.99 8.21 -2.59
N ARG A 140 -30.74 8.96 -1.78
CA ARG A 140 -30.77 10.43 -1.83
C ARG A 140 -29.45 11.03 -1.38
N ALA A 141 -28.91 10.56 -0.25
CA ALA A 141 -27.63 11.03 0.27
C ALA A 141 -26.48 10.66 -0.68
N PHE A 142 -26.49 9.43 -1.22
CA PHE A 142 -25.50 8.98 -2.18
C PHE A 142 -25.51 9.81 -3.46
N ARG A 143 -26.67 10.09 -4.07
CA ARG A 143 -26.74 10.93 -5.27
C ARG A 143 -26.21 12.34 -5.04
N ARG A 144 -26.43 12.90 -3.85
CA ARG A 144 -25.85 14.19 -3.46
C ARG A 144 -24.33 14.10 -3.30
N ALA A 145 -23.83 13.03 -2.68
CA ALA A 145 -22.40 12.77 -2.59
C ALA A 145 -21.76 12.63 -3.98
N VAL A 146 -22.40 11.92 -4.92
CA VAL A 146 -21.92 11.81 -6.31
C VAL A 146 -21.84 13.18 -6.98
N ALA A 147 -22.88 14.00 -6.86
CA ALA A 147 -22.87 15.35 -7.43
C ALA A 147 -21.77 16.23 -6.83
N HIS A 148 -21.59 16.18 -5.51
CA HIS A 148 -20.55 16.94 -4.81
C HIS A 148 -19.14 16.46 -5.19
N VAL A 149 -18.88 15.16 -5.13
CA VAL A 149 -17.57 14.58 -5.49
C VAL A 149 -17.27 14.82 -6.97
N SER A 150 -18.25 14.70 -7.86
CA SER A 150 -18.08 15.05 -9.28
C SER A 150 -17.68 16.52 -9.47
N ALA A 151 -18.27 17.44 -8.70
CA ALA A 151 -17.90 18.86 -8.72
C ALA A 151 -16.50 19.10 -8.13
N LEU A 152 -16.16 18.47 -7.01
CA LEU A 152 -14.83 18.55 -6.38
C LEU A 152 -13.72 18.00 -7.28
N MET A 153 -14.01 16.95 -8.06
CA MET A 153 -13.06 16.31 -8.96
C MET A 153 -13.02 16.96 -10.34
N LYS A 154 -13.80 18.02 -10.60
CA LYS A 154 -13.88 18.64 -11.92
C LYS A 154 -12.58 19.39 -12.22
N LEU A 155 -11.86 18.94 -13.24
CA LEU A 155 -10.65 19.61 -13.70
C LEU A 155 -10.95 21.00 -14.29
N PRO A 156 -10.01 21.95 -14.16
CA PRO A 156 -10.16 23.29 -14.76
C PRO A 156 -10.16 23.26 -16.30
N TYR A 157 -9.60 22.21 -16.89
CA TYR A 157 -9.63 21.92 -18.32
C TYR A 157 -9.88 20.43 -18.54
N MET A 158 -10.47 20.10 -19.69
CA MET A 158 -10.68 18.71 -20.08
C MET A 158 -9.36 18.11 -20.57
N LEU A 159 -9.09 16.86 -20.21
CA LEU A 159 -7.95 16.12 -20.68
C LEU A 159 -8.19 15.68 -22.14
N PRO A 160 -7.20 15.81 -23.03
CA PRO A 160 -7.30 15.22 -24.35
C PRO A 160 -7.53 13.71 -24.25
N MET A 161 -8.45 13.17 -25.04
CA MET A 161 -8.64 11.74 -25.09
C MET A 161 -7.37 11.08 -25.66
N PRO A 162 -6.78 10.06 -25.00
CA PRO A 162 -5.55 9.43 -25.47
C PRO A 162 -5.74 8.81 -26.86
N THR A 163 -4.64 8.70 -27.60
CA THR A 163 -4.60 8.06 -28.91
C THR A 163 -3.81 6.75 -28.84
N ARG A 164 -3.82 5.98 -29.93
CA ARG A 164 -2.99 4.78 -30.08
C ARG A 164 -1.51 5.06 -29.76
N ASP A 165 -1.00 6.22 -30.15
CA ASP A 165 0.41 6.59 -29.95
C ASP A 165 0.72 6.86 -28.47
N SER A 166 -0.28 7.23 -27.66
CA SER A 166 -0.12 7.44 -26.21
C SER A 166 0.34 6.17 -25.48
N LEU A 167 0.07 4.98 -26.03
CA LEU A 167 0.48 3.69 -25.44
C LEU A 167 2.00 3.58 -25.25
N ALA A 168 2.79 4.16 -26.16
CA ALA A 168 4.26 4.12 -26.08
C ALA A 168 4.81 4.96 -24.92
N GLY A 169 4.05 5.98 -24.47
CA GLY A 169 4.43 6.88 -23.37
C GLY A 169 3.99 6.40 -21.98
N VAL A 170 3.38 5.22 -21.88
CA VAL A 170 2.89 4.70 -20.59
C VAL A 170 4.05 4.25 -19.71
N ARG A 171 4.11 4.80 -18.49
CA ARG A 171 5.16 4.47 -17.51
C ARG A 171 4.99 3.05 -16.97
N TYR A 172 6.10 2.29 -16.90
CA TYR A 172 6.10 0.97 -16.27
C TYR A 172 7.45 0.65 -15.60
N ASP A 173 7.41 -0.20 -14.57
CA ASP A 173 8.62 -0.81 -14.00
C ASP A 173 8.98 -2.06 -14.81
N GLY A 174 10.06 -1.94 -15.58
CA GLY A 174 10.56 -2.99 -16.46
C GLY A 174 10.94 -4.30 -15.75
N SER A 175 11.22 -4.26 -14.45
CA SER A 175 11.60 -5.43 -13.65
C SER A 175 10.41 -6.30 -13.22
N LYS A 176 9.18 -5.78 -13.31
CA LYS A 176 7.96 -6.49 -12.89
C LYS A 176 7.58 -7.62 -13.85
N PHE A 177 6.74 -8.51 -13.36
CA PHE A 177 6.16 -9.62 -14.12
C PHE A 177 5.45 -9.12 -15.39
N ALA A 178 5.72 -9.80 -16.52
CA ALA A 178 5.18 -9.43 -17.83
C ALA A 178 3.68 -9.71 -18.00
N GLY A 179 3.11 -10.66 -17.24
CA GLY A 179 1.78 -11.22 -17.52
C GLY A 179 1.86 -12.67 -17.98
N LEU A 180 0.81 -13.45 -17.74
CA LEU A 180 0.84 -14.89 -18.02
C LEU A 180 1.01 -15.22 -19.50
N ASP A 181 0.37 -14.45 -20.38
CA ASP A 181 0.40 -14.72 -21.82
C ASP A 181 1.82 -14.51 -22.40
N TYR A 182 2.57 -13.52 -21.91
CA TYR A 182 3.98 -13.33 -22.29
C TYR A 182 4.93 -14.29 -21.55
N ALA A 183 4.67 -14.55 -20.27
CA ALA A 183 5.51 -15.45 -19.48
C ALA A 183 5.52 -16.89 -20.01
N ARG A 184 4.41 -17.35 -20.60
CA ARG A 184 4.32 -18.63 -21.31
C ARG A 184 5.17 -18.67 -22.58
N ASN A 185 5.47 -17.51 -23.17
CA ASN A 185 6.34 -17.35 -24.33
C ASN A 185 7.81 -17.05 -23.95
N GLY A 186 8.17 -17.16 -22.67
CA GLY A 186 9.54 -17.01 -22.19
C GLY A 186 9.89 -15.63 -21.61
N TYR A 187 9.01 -14.63 -21.72
CA TYR A 187 9.26 -13.28 -21.19
C TYR A 187 8.93 -13.20 -19.70
N LYS A 188 9.94 -13.11 -18.84
CA LYS A 188 9.75 -13.04 -17.39
C LYS A 188 9.39 -11.63 -16.92
N LYS A 189 9.95 -10.62 -17.58
CA LYS A 189 9.88 -9.21 -17.17
C LYS A 189 9.16 -8.34 -18.20
N ARG A 190 8.54 -7.25 -17.76
CA ARG A 190 7.87 -6.28 -18.65
C ARG A 190 8.81 -5.68 -19.69
N ALA A 191 10.05 -5.38 -19.32
CA ALA A 191 11.06 -4.87 -20.27
C ALA A 191 11.31 -5.86 -21.42
N GLU A 192 11.38 -7.17 -21.10
CA GLU A 192 11.59 -8.22 -22.10
C GLU A 192 10.37 -8.38 -23.01
N ALA A 193 9.16 -8.27 -22.47
CA ALA A 193 7.90 -8.42 -23.22
C ALA A 193 7.49 -7.16 -24.00
N HIS A 194 8.04 -5.98 -23.68
CA HIS A 194 7.57 -4.72 -24.25
C HIS A 194 7.56 -4.67 -25.79
N PRO A 195 8.60 -5.15 -26.51
CA PRO A 195 8.61 -5.14 -27.98
C PRO A 195 7.46 -5.90 -28.64
N VAL A 196 6.88 -6.91 -27.96
CA VAL A 196 5.74 -7.69 -28.46
C VAL A 196 4.41 -7.24 -27.85
N ALA A 197 4.42 -6.73 -26.62
CA ALA A 197 3.22 -6.28 -25.92
C ALA A 197 2.70 -4.92 -26.43
N LEU A 198 3.58 -4.03 -26.90
CA LEU A 198 3.16 -2.74 -27.44
C LEU A 198 2.35 -2.88 -28.75
N PRO A 199 2.79 -3.64 -29.77
CA PRO A 199 1.96 -3.91 -30.94
C PRO A 199 0.65 -4.63 -30.61
N ASP A 200 0.66 -5.55 -29.65
CA ASP A 200 -0.54 -6.23 -29.14
C ASP A 200 -1.52 -5.23 -28.50
N ALA A 201 -1.01 -4.29 -27.69
CA ALA A 201 -1.81 -3.21 -27.09
C ALA A 201 -2.38 -2.26 -28.13
N GLN A 202 -1.62 -1.91 -29.17
CA GLN A 202 -2.09 -1.08 -30.27
C GLN A 202 -3.24 -1.75 -31.04
N ASN A 203 -3.10 -3.03 -31.37
CA ASN A 203 -4.18 -3.77 -32.04
C ASN A 203 -5.43 -3.89 -31.17
N ALA A 204 -5.27 -4.10 -29.87
CA ALA A 204 -6.37 -4.12 -28.92
C ALA A 204 -7.03 -2.73 -28.78
N TRP A 205 -6.24 -1.67 -28.76
CA TRP A 205 -6.71 -0.29 -28.69
C TRP A 205 -7.59 0.08 -29.88
N ASP A 206 -7.13 -0.21 -31.10
CA ASP A 206 -7.88 0.09 -32.33
C ASP A 206 -9.26 -0.59 -32.30
N ARG A 207 -9.29 -1.87 -31.90
CA ARG A 207 -10.55 -2.62 -31.73
C ARG A 207 -11.45 -2.00 -30.67
N LEU A 208 -10.91 -1.61 -29.53
CA LEU A 208 -11.68 -0.97 -28.46
C LEU A 208 -12.27 0.36 -28.91
N VAL A 209 -11.54 1.20 -29.66
CA VAL A 209 -12.05 2.48 -30.17
C VAL A 209 -13.06 2.31 -31.30
N ASP A 210 -12.97 1.21 -32.06
CA ASP A 210 -13.95 0.83 -33.09
C ASP A 210 -15.23 0.20 -32.52
N GLY A 211 -15.42 0.22 -31.20
CA GLY A 211 -16.59 -0.37 -30.54
C GLY A 211 -16.56 -1.90 -30.47
N GLN A 212 -15.43 -2.54 -30.78
CA GLN A 212 -15.28 -3.99 -30.65
C GLN A 212 -14.83 -4.38 -29.24
N PRO A 213 -15.45 -5.39 -28.62
CA PRO A 213 -15.03 -5.84 -27.30
C PRO A 213 -13.66 -6.52 -27.38
N VAL A 214 -12.77 -6.13 -26.46
CA VAL A 214 -11.51 -6.83 -26.17
C VAL A 214 -11.56 -7.28 -24.72
N ARG A 215 -11.23 -8.54 -24.45
CA ARG A 215 -11.14 -9.03 -23.07
C ARG A 215 -9.77 -8.72 -22.47
N PRO A 216 -9.70 -8.26 -21.20
CA PRO A 216 -8.45 -8.25 -20.45
C PRO A 216 -7.79 -9.63 -20.46
N HIS A 217 -6.46 -9.65 -20.42
CA HIS A 217 -5.69 -10.87 -20.25
C HIS A 217 -5.90 -11.42 -18.84
N ASP A 218 -5.62 -12.72 -18.66
CA ASP A 218 -5.78 -13.32 -17.34
C ASP A 218 -4.74 -12.73 -16.37
N ALA A 219 -5.20 -12.26 -15.21
CA ALA A 219 -4.32 -11.84 -14.15
C ALA A 219 -3.77 -13.07 -13.41
N ARG A 220 -2.46 -13.08 -13.13
CA ARG A 220 -1.85 -14.15 -12.34
C ARG A 220 -2.19 -13.98 -10.86
N LEU A 221 -2.51 -15.08 -10.18
CA LEU A 221 -2.57 -15.09 -8.72
C LEU A 221 -1.16 -14.84 -8.14
N GLY A 222 -1.01 -13.75 -7.40
CA GLY A 222 0.21 -13.39 -6.68
C GLY A 222 -0.12 -12.84 -5.29
N GLY A 223 0.91 -12.48 -4.53
CA GLY A 223 0.67 -11.96 -3.19
C GLY A 223 1.82 -11.13 -2.65
N LYS A 224 1.52 -10.41 -1.57
CA LYS A 224 2.48 -9.70 -0.73
C LYS A 224 2.46 -10.36 0.65
N GLY A 225 3.66 -10.68 1.13
CA GLY A 225 3.85 -11.13 2.51
C GLY A 225 3.39 -10.08 3.53
N LYS A 226 3.26 -10.49 4.79
CA LYS A 226 2.76 -9.63 5.86
C LYS A 226 3.36 -10.03 7.20
N LEU A 227 3.62 -9.03 8.03
CA LEU A 227 3.90 -9.22 9.45
C LEU A 227 2.62 -9.66 10.19
N ILE A 228 2.71 -10.73 10.95
CA ILE A 228 1.61 -11.34 11.70
C ILE A 228 2.01 -11.54 13.15
N GLU A 229 1.00 -11.55 14.04
CA GLU A 229 1.15 -11.89 15.44
C GLU A 229 0.56 -13.28 15.68
N ARG A 230 1.32 -14.17 16.31
CA ARG A 230 0.92 -15.53 16.69
C ARG A 230 0.03 -15.48 17.91
N ASP A 231 -0.98 -16.35 17.92
CA ASP A 231 -1.80 -16.61 19.10
C ASP A 231 -1.19 -17.77 19.90
N PRO A 232 -0.68 -17.53 21.13
CA PRO A 232 -0.12 -18.58 21.97
C PRO A 232 -1.19 -19.58 22.44
N THR A 233 -2.47 -19.22 22.42
CA THR A 233 -3.58 -20.10 22.82
C THR A 233 -4.02 -21.06 21.71
N GLN A 234 -3.61 -20.82 20.47
CA GLN A 234 -3.93 -21.68 19.31
C GLN A 234 -2.73 -22.52 18.84
N HIS A 235 -1.84 -22.93 19.75
CA HIS A 235 -0.64 -23.74 19.44
C HIS A 235 0.27 -23.13 18.37
N GLY A 236 0.46 -21.80 18.38
CA GLY A 236 1.28 -21.11 17.38
C GLY A 236 0.59 -20.92 16.02
N ARG A 237 -0.70 -21.23 15.91
CA ARG A 237 -1.52 -20.78 14.77
C ARG A 237 -1.80 -19.28 14.94
N VAL A 238 -1.89 -18.57 13.82
CA VAL A 238 -2.38 -17.20 13.81
C VAL A 238 -3.83 -17.19 14.24
N GLN A 239 -4.22 -16.20 15.07
CA GLN A 239 -5.57 -15.98 15.57
C GLN A 239 -6.60 -16.38 14.50
N THR A 240 -7.28 -17.51 14.72
CA THR A 240 -8.41 -17.93 13.89
C THR A 240 -9.66 -17.77 14.73
N ASP A 241 -10.22 -16.56 14.70
CA ASP A 241 -11.43 -16.12 15.40
C ASP A 241 -12.69 -16.75 14.79
N GLY A 242 -12.63 -18.00 14.31
CA GLY A 242 -13.68 -18.61 13.48
C GLY A 242 -13.83 -17.96 12.10
N THR A 243 -13.05 -16.94 11.78
CA THR A 243 -12.92 -16.35 10.44
C THR A 243 -11.57 -16.70 9.86
N ASP A 244 -11.54 -17.34 8.70
CA ASP A 244 -10.33 -17.57 7.89
C ASP A 244 -9.54 -16.25 7.76
N ILE A 245 -8.46 -16.07 8.55
CA ILE A 245 -7.60 -14.91 8.39
C ILE A 245 -6.67 -15.19 7.21
N SER A 246 -6.84 -14.41 6.14
CA SER A 246 -5.86 -14.33 5.06
C SER A 246 -4.53 -13.82 5.62
N MET A 247 -3.52 -14.69 5.77
CA MET A 247 -2.19 -14.32 6.27
C MET A 247 -1.36 -13.58 5.21
N GLY A 248 -1.84 -12.44 4.70
CA GLY A 248 -1.18 -11.71 3.61
C GLY A 248 -2.15 -10.98 2.70
N ARG A 249 -1.63 -10.32 1.68
CA ARG A 249 -2.45 -9.59 0.69
C ARG A 249 -2.39 -10.27 -0.66
N LEU A 250 -3.55 -10.49 -1.27
CA LEU A 250 -3.68 -10.89 -2.66
C LEU A 250 -3.19 -9.75 -3.57
N ILE A 251 -2.44 -10.12 -4.60
CA ILE A 251 -2.13 -9.24 -5.74
C ILE A 251 -2.50 -9.99 -7.00
N LEU A 252 -3.37 -9.42 -7.83
CA LEU A 252 -3.62 -9.95 -9.16
C LEU A 252 -2.68 -9.27 -10.14
N MET A 253 -1.73 -10.03 -10.67
CA MET A 253 -0.65 -9.48 -11.48
C MET A 253 -1.13 -9.26 -12.92
N LEU A 254 -1.32 -8.00 -13.27
CA LEU A 254 -1.79 -7.53 -14.58
C LEU A 254 -0.78 -7.81 -15.70
N SER A 255 -1.30 -8.12 -16.90
CA SER A 255 -0.53 -8.27 -18.13
C SER A 255 0.05 -6.95 -18.66
N HIS A 256 1.19 -7.00 -19.35
CA HIS A 256 1.85 -5.79 -19.87
C HIS A 256 1.00 -5.07 -20.92
N ARG A 257 0.33 -5.76 -21.84
CA ARG A 257 -0.63 -5.13 -22.78
C ARG A 257 -1.73 -4.36 -22.05
N ASP A 258 -2.35 -4.99 -21.07
CA ASP A 258 -3.45 -4.37 -20.34
C ASP A 258 -2.96 -3.15 -19.56
N LEU A 259 -1.76 -3.22 -18.97
CA LEU A 259 -1.12 -2.07 -18.34
C LEU A 259 -0.96 -0.90 -19.33
N LEU A 260 -0.51 -1.16 -20.57
CA LEU A 260 -0.35 -0.10 -21.58
C LEU A 260 -1.70 0.54 -21.92
N ILE A 261 -2.74 -0.25 -22.16
CA ILE A 261 -4.08 0.26 -22.48
C ILE A 261 -4.64 1.08 -21.31
N LEU A 262 -4.61 0.53 -20.09
CA LEU A 262 -5.14 1.19 -18.91
C LEU A 262 -4.31 2.43 -18.55
N GLY A 263 -2.98 2.33 -18.62
CA GLY A 263 -2.07 3.40 -18.28
C GLY A 263 -2.18 4.61 -19.21
N ALA A 264 -2.57 4.42 -20.47
CA ALA A 264 -2.82 5.55 -21.38
C ALA A 264 -3.96 6.46 -20.89
N LEU A 265 -4.93 5.92 -20.16
CA LEU A 265 -6.04 6.67 -19.56
C LEU A 265 -5.75 7.07 -18.11
N GLU A 266 -5.18 6.17 -17.30
CA GLU A 266 -4.94 6.41 -15.89
C GLU A 266 -3.86 7.45 -15.64
N GLN A 267 -2.76 7.40 -16.40
CA GLN A 267 -1.62 8.30 -16.22
C GLN A 267 -2.00 9.79 -16.36
N PRO A 268 -2.71 10.25 -17.42
CA PRO A 268 -3.11 11.64 -17.52
C PRO A 268 -4.11 12.05 -16.43
N LEU A 269 -5.04 11.17 -16.04
CA LEU A 269 -5.95 11.43 -14.93
C LEU A 269 -5.18 11.67 -13.63
N THR A 270 -4.32 10.72 -13.25
CA THR A 270 -3.59 10.82 -12.00
C THR A 270 -2.62 12.00 -12.00
N ASN A 271 -1.97 12.28 -13.12
CA ASN A 271 -1.12 13.46 -13.25
C ASN A 271 -1.89 14.78 -13.01
N ALA A 272 -3.17 14.85 -13.39
CA ALA A 272 -4.00 16.03 -13.17
C ALA A 272 -4.37 16.25 -11.70
N TYR A 273 -4.29 15.19 -10.87
CA TYR A 273 -4.61 15.21 -9.44
C TYR A 273 -3.39 15.19 -8.51
N LEU A 274 -2.20 15.53 -9.01
CA LEU A 274 -0.96 15.55 -8.20
C LEU A 274 -0.80 16.79 -7.31
N ASP A 275 -1.67 17.78 -7.43
CA ASP A 275 -1.62 19.02 -6.66
C ASP A 275 -2.35 18.86 -5.30
N ASP A 276 -1.92 19.62 -4.28
CA ASP A 276 -2.46 19.52 -2.91
C ASP A 276 -3.84 20.17 -2.72
N GLN A 277 -4.31 20.92 -3.73
CA GLN A 277 -5.69 21.41 -3.78
C GLN A 277 -6.73 20.27 -3.87
N TRP A 278 -6.34 19.11 -4.40
CA TRP A 278 -7.26 17.99 -4.56
C TRP A 278 -7.36 17.18 -3.26
N PRO A 279 -8.55 16.65 -2.92
CA PRO A 279 -8.75 15.83 -1.71
C PRO A 279 -8.17 14.41 -1.82
N ILE A 280 -7.51 14.10 -2.94
CA ILE A 280 -6.88 12.81 -3.20
C ILE A 280 -5.37 12.97 -3.03
N TYR A 281 -4.82 12.35 -2.00
CA TYR A 281 -3.41 12.47 -1.60
C TYR A 281 -2.47 11.61 -2.46
N ILE A 282 -2.67 11.60 -3.78
CA ILE A 282 -1.84 10.85 -4.72
C ILE A 282 -0.63 11.68 -5.12
N GLY A 283 0.57 11.11 -4.93
CA GLY A 283 1.83 11.73 -5.37
C GLY A 283 2.36 12.85 -4.49
N GLN A 284 1.63 13.17 -3.43
CA GLN A 284 2.11 13.97 -2.33
C GLN A 284 3.16 13.21 -1.51
N SER A 285 4.09 13.96 -0.92
CA SER A 285 5.13 13.43 -0.03
C SER A 285 4.96 14.02 1.36
N TRP A 286 5.46 13.31 2.37
CA TRP A 286 5.62 13.87 3.72
C TRP A 286 6.86 14.75 3.86
N TYR A 287 7.73 14.71 2.86
CA TYR A 287 8.92 15.54 2.75
C TYR A 287 8.60 16.87 2.09
N HIS A 288 9.59 17.75 2.10
CA HIS A 288 9.56 19.03 1.40
C HIS A 288 8.39 19.94 1.79
N GLY A 289 8.07 19.99 3.09
CA GLY A 289 6.96 20.77 3.64
C GLY A 289 5.60 20.08 3.54
N GLY A 290 5.50 18.89 2.95
CA GLY A 290 4.22 18.21 2.77
C GLY A 290 3.50 17.86 4.07
N ALA A 291 4.24 17.49 5.12
CA ALA A 291 3.65 17.27 6.45
C ALA A 291 3.03 18.56 7.04
N GLU A 292 3.69 19.70 6.87
CA GLU A 292 3.18 21.00 7.33
C GLU A 292 1.95 21.43 6.53
N LYS A 293 1.99 21.29 5.19
CA LYS A 293 0.85 21.56 4.31
C LYS A 293 -0.40 20.77 4.71
N PHE A 294 -0.23 19.45 4.92
CA PHE A 294 -1.32 18.57 5.34
C PHE A 294 -1.91 18.98 6.69
N VAL A 295 -1.06 19.24 7.70
CA VAL A 295 -1.49 19.70 9.02
C VAL A 295 -2.21 21.04 8.95
N ASN A 296 -1.73 21.97 8.14
CA ASN A 296 -2.34 23.28 7.95
C ASN A 296 -3.72 23.19 7.28
N LYS A 297 -3.90 22.29 6.29
CA LYS A 297 -5.19 22.02 5.66
C LYS A 297 -6.23 21.50 6.66
N MET A 298 -5.77 20.66 7.60
CA MET A 298 -6.62 20.13 8.68
C MET A 298 -6.83 21.12 9.84
N ALA A 299 -6.06 22.21 9.91
CA ALA A 299 -6.12 23.15 11.02
C ALA A 299 -7.48 23.86 11.13
N GLY A 300 -7.85 24.24 12.36
CA GLY A 300 -9.10 24.97 12.63
C GLY A 300 -10.33 24.09 12.91
N HIS A 301 -10.24 22.78 12.67
CA HIS A 301 -11.33 21.85 12.95
C HIS A 301 -11.34 21.35 14.40
N ALA A 302 -12.51 20.89 14.87
CA ALA A 302 -12.74 20.50 16.25
C ALA A 302 -12.58 19.00 16.52
N ILE A 303 -12.91 18.16 15.54
CA ILE A 303 -12.84 16.71 15.64
C ILE A 303 -12.33 16.11 14.33
N TYR A 304 -11.54 15.05 14.45
CA TYR A 304 -10.92 14.34 13.37
C TYR A 304 -11.29 12.86 13.46
N HIS A 305 -11.70 12.27 12.36
CA HIS A 305 -11.96 10.85 12.21
C HIS A 305 -10.95 10.25 11.25
N CYS A 306 -10.14 9.33 11.75
CA CYS A 306 -9.20 8.55 10.94
C CYS A 306 -9.87 7.21 10.66
N PHE A 307 -10.05 6.85 9.39
CA PHE A 307 -10.67 5.60 8.97
C PHE A 307 -9.70 4.74 8.15
N ASP A 308 -9.62 3.45 8.47
CA ASP A 308 -8.91 2.40 7.72
C ASP A 308 -9.92 1.26 7.47
N ALA A 309 -10.32 1.07 6.23
CA ALA A 309 -11.36 0.12 5.86
C ALA A 309 -10.86 -1.33 5.83
N LYS A 310 -11.52 -2.22 6.58
CA LYS A 310 -11.13 -3.64 6.53
C LYS A 310 -11.46 -4.26 5.19
N LYS A 311 -10.46 -4.90 4.58
CA LYS A 311 -10.63 -5.76 3.38
C LYS A 311 -11.28 -5.00 2.21
N PHE A 312 -10.94 -3.72 2.05
CA PHE A 312 -11.60 -2.77 1.15
C PHE A 312 -11.74 -3.28 -0.29
N ASP A 313 -10.65 -3.77 -0.89
CA ASP A 313 -10.63 -4.32 -2.26
C ASP A 313 -11.81 -5.27 -2.53
N ALA A 314 -12.09 -6.20 -1.62
CA ALA A 314 -13.13 -7.23 -1.79
C ALA A 314 -14.54 -6.73 -1.43
N ALA A 315 -14.63 -5.68 -0.61
CA ALA A 315 -15.89 -5.14 -0.12
C ALA A 315 -16.59 -4.23 -1.15
N ILE A 316 -15.88 -3.71 -2.15
CA ILE A 316 -16.42 -2.81 -3.17
C ILE A 316 -17.39 -3.56 -4.12
N ASP A 317 -18.54 -2.96 -4.42
CA ASP A 317 -19.50 -3.46 -5.41
C ASP A 317 -19.27 -2.84 -6.80
N GLY A 318 -19.59 -3.59 -7.86
CA GLY A 318 -19.37 -3.16 -9.24
C GLY A 318 -20.13 -1.89 -9.63
N TRP A 319 -21.35 -1.68 -9.11
CA TRP A 319 -22.11 -0.46 -9.40
C TRP A 319 -21.39 0.80 -8.92
N LEU A 320 -20.69 0.72 -7.77
CA LEU A 320 -19.95 1.85 -7.21
C LEU A 320 -18.72 2.18 -8.05
N VAL A 321 -18.05 1.14 -8.59
CA VAL A 321 -16.96 1.33 -9.57
C VAL A 321 -17.48 2.00 -10.84
N ARG A 322 -18.68 1.65 -11.33
CA ARG A 322 -19.27 2.30 -12.51
C ARG A 322 -19.51 3.79 -12.29
N GLU A 323 -20.06 4.19 -11.14
CA GLU A 323 -20.26 5.60 -10.80
C GLU A 323 -18.93 6.37 -10.79
N VAL A 324 -17.88 5.80 -10.20
CA VAL A 324 -16.56 6.42 -10.19
C VAL A 324 -15.95 6.52 -11.60
N LEU A 325 -16.11 5.48 -12.43
CA LEU A 325 -15.65 5.55 -13.81
C LEU A 325 -16.39 6.63 -14.63
N LEU A 326 -17.67 6.92 -14.32
CA LEU A 326 -18.38 8.04 -14.94
C LEU A 326 -17.77 9.40 -14.54
N ILE A 327 -17.41 9.58 -13.26
CA ILE A 327 -16.74 10.79 -12.78
C ILE A 327 -15.39 10.99 -13.48
N LEU A 328 -14.60 9.91 -13.62
CA LEU A 328 -13.30 9.95 -14.32
C LEU A 328 -13.46 10.19 -15.82
N ARG A 329 -14.45 9.55 -16.45
CA ARG A 329 -14.76 9.68 -17.88
C ARG A 329 -15.14 11.10 -18.26
N GLN A 330 -15.84 11.81 -17.39
CA GLN A 330 -16.24 13.21 -17.58
C GLN A 330 -15.08 14.19 -17.62
N GLN A 331 -13.85 13.76 -17.27
CA GLN A 331 -12.67 14.64 -17.31
C GLN A 331 -11.99 14.66 -18.68
N PHE A 332 -12.39 13.80 -19.62
CA PHE A 332 -11.81 13.76 -20.97
C PHE A 332 -12.66 14.47 -22.02
N GLU A 333 -12.02 15.11 -22.98
CA GLU A 333 -12.66 15.67 -24.18
C GLU A 333 -13.44 14.58 -24.93
N GLY A 334 -14.75 14.79 -25.09
CA GLY A 334 -15.62 13.78 -25.68
C GLY A 334 -15.65 12.47 -24.89
N GLY A 335 -15.23 12.47 -23.63
CA GLY A 335 -15.11 11.27 -22.81
C GLY A 335 -16.41 10.48 -22.77
N MET A 336 -17.55 11.17 -22.68
CA MET A 336 -18.92 10.61 -22.68
C MET A 336 -19.43 10.12 -24.05
N ASP A 337 -18.65 10.24 -25.12
CA ASP A 337 -19.01 9.74 -26.46
C ASP A 337 -19.12 8.20 -26.44
N PRO A 338 -20.23 7.61 -26.92
CA PRO A 338 -20.43 6.16 -26.98
C PRO A 338 -19.31 5.38 -27.70
N ARG A 339 -18.56 6.02 -28.60
CA ARG A 339 -17.40 5.38 -29.27
C ARG A 339 -16.35 4.84 -28.29
N TYR A 340 -16.29 5.38 -27.07
CA TYR A 340 -15.35 4.97 -26.03
C TYR A 340 -15.96 4.02 -24.99
N ASP A 341 -17.22 3.60 -25.15
CA ASP A 341 -17.91 2.74 -24.17
C ASP A 341 -17.19 1.41 -23.95
N THR A 342 -16.69 0.80 -25.02
CA THR A 342 -15.89 -0.44 -24.98
C THR A 342 -14.56 -0.25 -24.28
N LEU A 343 -13.91 0.90 -24.45
CA LEU A 343 -12.67 1.23 -23.77
C LEU A 343 -12.89 1.39 -22.25
N TRP A 344 -13.95 2.08 -21.82
CA TRP A 344 -14.31 2.18 -20.40
C TRP A 344 -14.84 0.86 -19.82
N SER A 345 -15.49 0.04 -20.64
CA SER A 345 -15.87 -1.33 -20.26
C SER A 345 -14.63 -2.19 -20.03
N PHE A 346 -13.58 -2.03 -20.83
CA PHE A 346 -12.29 -2.70 -20.60
C PHE A 346 -11.67 -2.31 -19.25
N VAL A 347 -11.72 -1.02 -18.89
CA VAL A 347 -11.28 -0.56 -17.56
C VAL A 347 -12.09 -1.24 -16.45
N TYR A 348 -13.42 -1.22 -16.55
CA TYR A 348 -14.30 -1.90 -15.60
C TYR A 348 -14.00 -3.39 -15.49
N ASP A 349 -13.89 -4.09 -16.62
CA ASP A 349 -13.65 -5.52 -16.66
C ASP A 349 -12.29 -5.89 -16.04
N SER A 350 -11.27 -5.06 -16.26
CA SER A 350 -9.94 -5.25 -15.68
C SER A 350 -9.89 -5.03 -14.15
N LEU A 351 -10.88 -4.32 -13.58
CA LEU A 351 -11.01 -4.07 -12.15
C LEU A 351 -11.92 -5.08 -11.46
N VAL A 352 -13.12 -5.29 -12.02
CA VAL A 352 -14.23 -5.99 -11.38
C VAL A 352 -14.41 -7.40 -11.94
N GLU A 353 -14.41 -7.57 -13.26
CA GLU A 353 -14.69 -8.83 -13.97
C GLU A 353 -13.43 -9.62 -14.37
N VAL A 354 -12.32 -9.37 -13.67
CA VAL A 354 -11.02 -9.93 -14.04
C VAL A 354 -11.02 -11.44 -13.95
N VAL A 355 -10.46 -12.09 -14.98
CA VAL A 355 -10.16 -13.52 -14.94
C VAL A 355 -8.83 -13.72 -14.24
N ILE A 356 -8.86 -14.52 -13.17
CA ILE A 356 -7.72 -14.90 -12.36
C ILE A 356 -7.27 -16.28 -12.80
N CYS A 357 -5.99 -16.43 -13.09
CA CYS A 357 -5.38 -17.71 -13.42
C CYS A 357 -4.36 -18.10 -12.33
N ARG A 358 -4.60 -19.25 -11.71
CA ARG A 358 -3.67 -19.91 -10.78
C ARG A 358 -2.46 -20.45 -11.54
N ASP A 359 -1.35 -20.66 -10.83
CA ASP A 359 -0.11 -21.16 -11.43
C ASP A 359 -0.29 -22.59 -12.01
N ASP A 360 -1.23 -23.37 -11.47
CA ASP A 360 -1.64 -24.69 -11.96
C ASP A 360 -2.54 -24.68 -13.21
N GLY A 361 -3.01 -23.50 -13.64
CA GLY A 361 -3.84 -23.33 -14.84
C GLY A 361 -5.35 -23.24 -14.60
N ILE A 362 -5.83 -23.40 -13.35
CA ILE A 362 -7.25 -23.16 -13.02
C ILE A 362 -7.59 -21.68 -13.24
N ARG A 363 -8.74 -21.42 -13.88
CA ARG A 363 -9.23 -20.06 -14.20
C ARG A 363 -10.55 -19.77 -13.52
N LEU A 364 -10.58 -18.63 -12.83
CA LEU A 364 -11.68 -18.16 -12.00
C LEU A 364 -11.96 -16.71 -12.36
N GLN A 365 -13.21 -16.35 -12.62
CA GLN A 365 -13.60 -14.96 -12.82
C GLN A 365 -14.36 -14.47 -11.58
N LYS A 366 -13.91 -13.35 -11.02
CA LYS A 366 -14.63 -12.66 -9.94
C LYS A 366 -15.63 -11.66 -10.53
N HIS A 367 -16.67 -11.33 -9.77
CA HIS A 367 -17.75 -10.41 -10.17
C HIS A 367 -17.96 -9.23 -9.20
N VAL A 368 -17.10 -9.14 -8.18
CA VAL A 368 -17.12 -8.10 -7.15
C VAL A 368 -15.71 -7.70 -6.77
N GLY A 369 -15.60 -6.61 -6.02
CA GLY A 369 -14.34 -6.04 -5.57
C GLY A 369 -13.50 -5.45 -6.69
N THR A 370 -12.46 -4.71 -6.33
CA THR A 370 -11.46 -4.18 -7.26
C THR A 370 -10.21 -5.05 -7.26
N THR A 371 -9.23 -4.69 -8.09
CA THR A 371 -8.03 -5.47 -8.33
C THR A 371 -6.78 -4.70 -7.90
N SER A 372 -6.14 -5.10 -6.80
CA SER A 372 -5.00 -4.41 -6.18
C SER A 372 -3.73 -4.26 -7.05
N GLY A 373 -3.61 -5.01 -8.15
CA GLY A 373 -2.51 -4.90 -9.11
C GLY A 373 -2.83 -4.06 -10.36
N ASN A 374 -4.03 -3.48 -10.44
CA ASN A 374 -4.48 -2.62 -11.53
C ASN A 374 -4.02 -1.17 -11.27
N CYS A 375 -3.56 -0.45 -12.31
CA CYS A 375 -3.09 0.93 -12.15
C CYS A 375 -4.19 1.91 -11.72
N PHE A 376 -5.45 1.67 -12.11
CA PHE A 376 -6.58 2.50 -11.67
C PHE A 376 -6.96 2.31 -10.20
N ASN A 377 -6.48 1.25 -9.55
CA ASN A 377 -7.04 0.82 -8.26
C ASN A 377 -6.97 1.92 -7.20
N THR A 378 -5.83 2.60 -7.06
CA THR A 378 -5.66 3.67 -6.06
C THR A 378 -6.56 4.87 -6.33
N LEU A 379 -6.63 5.36 -7.57
CA LEU A 379 -7.46 6.52 -7.92
C LEU A 379 -8.96 6.20 -7.74
N VAL A 380 -9.40 5.06 -8.28
CA VAL A 380 -10.80 4.61 -8.15
C VAL A 380 -11.17 4.45 -6.69
N GLN A 381 -10.34 3.78 -5.89
CA GLN A 381 -10.60 3.58 -4.46
C GLN A 381 -10.65 4.88 -3.68
N SER A 382 -9.80 5.85 -4.00
CA SER A 382 -9.81 7.16 -3.33
C SER A 382 -11.16 7.87 -3.57
N ILE A 383 -11.64 7.90 -4.82
CA ILE A 383 -12.94 8.51 -5.14
C ILE A 383 -14.08 7.74 -4.48
N ILE A 384 -14.01 6.40 -4.44
CA ILE A 384 -14.95 5.58 -3.67
C ILE A 384 -14.97 6.04 -2.21
N THR A 385 -13.81 6.14 -1.55
CA THR A 385 -13.70 6.57 -0.15
C THR A 385 -14.28 7.96 0.08
N MET A 386 -14.11 8.90 -0.85
CA MET A 386 -14.81 10.19 -0.79
C MET A 386 -16.34 10.02 -0.84
N LEU A 387 -16.87 9.22 -1.77
CA LEU A 387 -18.31 8.96 -1.89
C LEU A 387 -18.87 8.35 -0.61
N LEU A 388 -18.13 7.44 0.04
CA LEU A 388 -18.48 6.85 1.33
C LEU A 388 -18.58 7.92 2.42
N GLY A 389 -17.52 8.73 2.58
CA GLY A 389 -17.44 9.77 3.60
C GLY A 389 -18.55 10.81 3.44
N TYR A 390 -18.70 11.37 2.25
CA TYR A 390 -19.77 12.33 1.97
C TYR A 390 -21.17 11.75 2.08
N THR A 391 -21.39 10.49 1.67
CA THR A 391 -22.71 9.86 1.85
C THR A 391 -23.08 9.74 3.34
N ALA A 392 -22.14 9.30 4.17
CA ALA A 392 -22.37 9.16 5.61
C ALA A 392 -22.64 10.52 6.29
N MET A 393 -21.83 11.52 5.96
CA MET A 393 -21.97 12.88 6.47
C MET A 393 -23.29 13.52 6.04
N ILE A 394 -23.63 13.49 4.75
CA ILE A 394 -24.89 14.05 4.22
C ILE A 394 -26.09 13.38 4.86
N PHE A 395 -26.06 12.05 5.01
CA PHE A 395 -27.15 11.30 5.62
C PHE A 395 -27.39 11.74 7.07
N LYS A 396 -26.33 11.80 7.89
CA LYS A 396 -26.44 12.23 9.30
C LYS A 396 -26.77 13.72 9.44
N ALA A 397 -26.27 14.57 8.54
CA ALA A 397 -26.57 16.00 8.54
C ALA A 397 -28.05 16.24 8.21
N GLU A 398 -28.59 15.53 7.21
CA GLU A 398 -29.99 15.62 6.81
C GLU A 398 -30.93 15.14 7.93
N GLU A 399 -30.61 14.02 8.59
CA GLU A 399 -31.38 13.51 9.74
C GLU A 399 -31.46 14.53 10.89
N ARG A 400 -30.39 15.30 11.11
CA ARG A 400 -30.29 16.21 12.26
C ARG A 400 -30.82 17.62 11.98
N MET A 401 -30.51 18.18 10.81
CA MET A 401 -30.70 19.61 10.49
C MET A 401 -31.38 19.83 9.13
N GLY A 402 -31.82 18.77 8.46
CA GLY A 402 -32.46 18.87 7.15
C GLY A 402 -31.52 19.46 6.08
N PRO A 403 -32.06 20.16 5.06
CA PRO A 403 -31.27 20.67 3.94
C PRO A 403 -30.15 21.64 4.32
N ILE A 404 -30.35 22.46 5.35
CA ILE A 404 -29.34 23.43 5.82
C ILE A 404 -28.10 22.69 6.35
N GLY A 405 -28.31 21.56 7.03
CA GLY A 405 -27.19 20.73 7.50
C GLY A 405 -26.32 20.21 6.36
N ILE A 406 -26.95 19.90 5.23
CA ILE A 406 -26.24 19.40 4.04
C ILE A 406 -25.39 20.50 3.43
N GLU A 407 -25.93 21.71 3.25
CA GLU A 407 -25.16 22.81 2.69
C GLU A 407 -23.91 23.09 3.54
N LYS A 408 -24.09 23.16 4.86
CA LYS A 408 -22.98 23.41 5.77
C LYS A 408 -21.95 22.29 5.78
N ILE A 409 -22.35 21.01 5.81
CA ILE A 409 -21.36 19.92 5.82
C ILE A 409 -20.53 19.91 4.53
N LEU A 410 -21.09 20.34 3.40
CA LEU A 410 -20.34 20.41 2.14
C LEU A 410 -19.34 21.58 2.08
N THR A 411 -19.43 22.55 3.00
CA THR A 411 -18.54 23.73 3.05
C THR A 411 -17.67 23.82 4.30
N GLU A 412 -18.04 23.15 5.39
CA GLU A 412 -17.41 23.22 6.72
C GLU A 412 -16.67 21.92 7.09
N CYS A 413 -16.43 21.02 6.13
CA CYS A 413 -15.62 19.81 6.36
C CYS A 413 -14.43 19.75 5.42
N GLU A 414 -13.36 19.14 5.92
CA GLU A 414 -12.16 18.82 5.15
C GLU A 414 -11.96 17.31 5.13
N LEU A 415 -11.61 16.77 3.97
CA LEU A 415 -11.47 15.33 3.77
C LEU A 415 -10.28 15.03 2.87
N GLU A 416 -9.39 14.17 3.34
CA GLU A 416 -8.21 13.69 2.62
C GLU A 416 -8.26 12.17 2.50
N VAL A 417 -8.00 11.66 1.28
CA VAL A 417 -8.08 10.23 0.99
C VAL A 417 -6.92 9.71 0.17
N LEU A 418 -6.56 8.44 0.40
CA LEU A 418 -5.72 7.68 -0.51
C LEU A 418 -6.07 6.19 -0.41
N GLY A 419 -6.71 5.66 -1.45
CA GLY A 419 -7.19 4.28 -1.45
C GLY A 419 -8.25 4.08 -0.36
N ASP A 420 -7.97 3.20 0.60
CA ASP A 420 -8.82 2.85 1.73
C ASP A 420 -8.59 3.70 2.99
N ASP A 421 -7.53 4.52 3.02
CA ASP A 421 -7.22 5.43 4.12
C ASP A 421 -7.95 6.78 3.94
N MET A 422 -8.52 7.30 5.03
CA MET A 422 -9.19 8.60 5.06
C MET A 422 -8.94 9.34 6.37
N VAL A 423 -8.74 10.66 6.28
CA VAL A 423 -8.92 11.60 7.40
C VAL A 423 -10.07 12.54 7.06
N LEU A 424 -11.03 12.61 7.97
CA LEU A 424 -12.16 13.54 7.93
C LEU A 424 -12.04 14.52 9.10
N ALA A 425 -12.01 15.82 8.83
CA ALA A 425 -12.00 16.87 9.83
C ALA A 425 -13.31 17.65 9.81
N LEU A 426 -13.86 17.91 11.00
CA LEU A 426 -15.17 18.52 11.18
C LEU A 426 -15.13 19.65 12.21
N GLU A 427 -15.91 20.69 11.98
CA GLU A 427 -16.14 21.77 12.94
C GLU A 427 -17.00 21.36 14.15
N HIS A 428 -17.06 22.23 15.16
CA HIS A 428 -17.77 21.98 16.43
C HIS A 428 -19.26 21.61 16.26
N ALA A 429 -19.94 22.18 15.26
CA ALA A 429 -21.35 21.91 14.99
C ALA A 429 -21.62 20.42 14.70
N TRP A 430 -20.60 19.68 14.27
CA TRP A 430 -20.68 18.31 13.78
C TRP A 430 -20.17 17.27 14.77
N MET A 431 -19.79 17.65 15.99
CA MET A 431 -19.25 16.73 17.00
C MET A 431 -20.19 15.59 17.39
N PHE A 432 -21.49 15.68 17.05
CA PHE A 432 -22.45 14.59 17.22
C PHE A 432 -22.21 13.42 16.25
N MET A 433 -21.54 13.67 15.11
CA MET A 433 -21.16 12.63 14.16
C MET A 433 -19.96 11.87 14.72
N THR A 434 -20.23 10.81 15.48
CA THR A 434 -19.16 9.95 15.99
C THR A 434 -18.64 9.03 14.89
N LYS A 435 -17.40 8.53 15.05
CA LYS A 435 -16.82 7.50 14.18
C LYS A 435 -17.79 6.33 13.98
N ASP A 436 -18.38 5.83 15.06
CA ASP A 436 -19.28 4.68 15.01
C ASP A 436 -20.57 5.00 14.25
N SER A 437 -21.13 6.21 14.41
CA SER A 437 -22.33 6.63 13.68
C SER A 437 -22.09 6.78 12.17
N LEU A 438 -20.90 7.21 11.76
CA LEU A 438 -20.51 7.30 10.35
C LEU A 438 -20.20 5.90 9.78
N ALA A 439 -19.48 5.08 10.54
CA ALA A 439 -19.17 3.70 10.18
C ALA A 439 -20.43 2.84 10.01
N GLU A 440 -21.46 3.06 10.83
CA GLU A 440 -22.77 2.41 10.70
C GLU A 440 -23.41 2.71 9.33
N VAL A 441 -23.44 3.99 8.92
CA VAL A 441 -24.02 4.36 7.61
C VAL A 441 -23.23 3.72 6.47
N VAL A 442 -21.90 3.71 6.56
CA VAL A 442 -21.06 3.11 5.52
C VAL A 442 -21.23 1.60 5.46
N GLN A 443 -21.33 0.93 6.61
CA GLN A 443 -21.61 -0.50 6.69
C GLN A 443 -23.00 -0.82 6.15
N ASP A 444 -24.02 -0.04 6.46
CA ASP A 444 -25.38 -0.28 5.98
C ASP A 444 -25.55 0.01 4.48
N CYS A 445 -24.92 1.07 3.98
CA CYS A 445 -25.06 1.51 2.60
C CYS A 445 -24.19 0.71 1.64
N PHE A 446 -22.93 0.46 2.02
CA PHE A 446 -21.90 -0.11 1.15
C PHE A 446 -21.34 -1.44 1.66
N ASN A 447 -21.66 -1.84 2.90
CA ASN A 447 -21.11 -3.02 3.58
C ASN A 447 -19.57 -3.01 3.55
N ILE A 448 -19.03 -1.84 3.88
CA ILE A 448 -17.61 -1.59 4.08
C ILE A 448 -17.39 -1.31 5.57
N ASP A 449 -16.46 -2.04 6.18
CA ASP A 449 -16.26 -2.01 7.63
C ASP A 449 -15.23 -0.94 8.03
N TRP A 450 -15.75 0.17 8.53
CA TRP A 450 -15.01 1.26 9.18
C TRP A 450 -15.01 1.18 10.72
N SER A 451 -15.64 0.17 11.32
CA SER A 451 -15.71 -0.01 12.76
C SER A 451 -14.41 -0.56 13.36
N GLY A 452 -13.42 -0.90 12.51
CA GLY A 452 -12.16 -1.51 12.90
C GLY A 452 -11.37 -0.74 13.97
N LYS A 453 -10.51 -1.48 14.70
CA LYS A 453 -9.64 -0.94 15.76
C LYS A 453 -8.69 0.16 15.28
N LYS A 454 -8.40 0.19 13.99
CA LYS A 454 -7.55 1.20 13.37
C LYS A 454 -8.30 2.48 13.00
N SER A 455 -9.63 2.44 12.98
CA SER A 455 -10.45 3.63 12.82
C SER A 455 -10.74 4.22 14.20
N PHE A 456 -10.45 5.50 14.38
CA PHE A 456 -10.61 6.21 15.66
C PHE A 456 -10.94 7.69 15.44
N SER A 457 -11.39 8.35 16.52
CA SER A 457 -11.57 9.80 16.56
C SER A 457 -10.56 10.46 17.48
N THR A 458 -10.19 11.69 17.18
CA THR A 458 -9.43 12.56 18.08
C THR A 458 -9.88 14.01 17.96
N GLN A 459 -9.59 14.82 18.97
CA GLN A 459 -9.74 16.28 18.94
C GLN A 459 -8.40 16.98 18.76
N LYS A 460 -7.29 16.23 18.64
CA LYS A 460 -5.97 16.79 18.40
C LYS A 460 -5.50 16.44 17.01
N ILE A 461 -5.03 17.45 16.29
CA ILE A 461 -4.32 17.27 15.02
C ILE A 461 -2.98 16.57 15.29
N MET A 462 -2.24 17.10 16.27
CA MET A 462 -0.86 16.72 16.53
C MET A 462 -0.77 15.76 17.70
N ASP A 463 0.16 14.81 17.61
CA ASP A 463 0.51 13.95 18.72
C ASP A 463 1.53 14.62 19.63
N ASP A 464 1.08 14.96 20.84
CA ASP A 464 1.92 15.49 21.92
C ASP A 464 2.23 14.43 22.99
N SER A 465 1.99 13.15 22.67
CA SER A 465 2.25 12.06 23.60
C SER A 465 3.75 11.88 23.85
N LEU A 466 4.15 12.02 25.12
CA LEU A 466 5.49 11.72 25.61
C LEU A 466 5.36 10.86 26.87
N PRO A 467 6.17 9.79 27.04
CA PRO A 467 7.12 9.24 26.06
C PRO A 467 6.40 8.64 24.83
N ASP A 468 7.13 8.34 23.76
CA ASP A 468 6.58 7.85 22.48
C ASP A 468 5.92 6.46 22.58
N THR A 469 5.92 5.86 23.76
CA THR A 469 5.21 4.64 24.14
C THR A 469 3.80 4.89 24.71
N ALA A 470 3.43 6.15 24.95
CA ALA A 470 2.10 6.54 25.38
C ALA A 470 1.07 6.35 24.25
N PRO A 471 -0.24 6.24 24.57
CA PRO A 471 -1.28 6.19 23.57
C PRO A 471 -1.25 7.44 22.68
N PHE A 472 -1.24 7.23 21.36
CA PHE A 472 -1.28 8.31 20.38
C PHE A 472 -2.54 9.17 20.53
N LYS A 473 -2.38 10.48 20.39
CA LYS A 473 -3.47 11.45 20.51
C LYS A 473 -3.73 12.23 19.22
N GLY A 474 -2.79 12.29 18.29
CA GLY A 474 -2.93 13.02 17.03
C GLY A 474 -3.71 12.25 15.94
N ILE A 475 -3.88 12.88 14.78
CA ILE A 475 -4.40 12.22 13.58
C ILE A 475 -3.38 11.22 13.04
N GLN A 476 -3.89 10.18 12.37
CA GLN A 476 -3.10 9.22 11.63
C GLN A 476 -3.55 9.18 10.17
N PHE A 477 -2.61 9.28 9.24
CA PHE A 477 -2.87 9.10 7.82
C PHE A 477 -1.70 8.40 7.14
N LEU A 478 -1.97 7.39 6.30
CA LEU A 478 -0.96 6.58 5.61
C LEU A 478 0.07 5.92 6.54
N GLY A 479 -0.37 5.59 7.76
CA GLY A 479 0.47 5.04 8.83
C GLY A 479 1.44 6.05 9.45
N MET A 480 1.27 7.35 9.19
CA MET A 480 2.06 8.44 9.76
C MET A 480 1.25 9.20 10.81
N TYR A 481 1.94 9.61 11.87
CA TYR A 481 1.48 10.61 12.84
C TYR A 481 2.30 11.89 12.68
N PHE A 482 1.81 12.98 13.24
CA PHE A 482 2.40 14.32 13.10
C PHE A 482 2.63 14.93 14.47
N ARG A 483 3.74 15.64 14.65
CA ARG A 483 4.04 16.36 15.89
C ARG A 483 4.83 17.63 15.63
N HIS A 484 4.79 18.53 16.60
CA HIS A 484 5.66 19.69 16.60
C HIS A 484 7.00 19.32 17.23
N GLN A 485 8.08 19.69 16.55
CA GLN A 485 9.44 19.62 17.10
C GLN A 485 10.14 20.95 16.93
N ARG A 486 11.21 21.16 17.69
CA ARG A 486 12.11 22.29 17.49
C ARG A 486 13.26 21.83 16.62
N TRP A 487 13.57 22.60 15.59
CA TRP A 487 14.76 22.35 14.77
C TRP A 487 16.01 22.83 15.51
N GLY A 488 16.64 21.92 16.23
CA GLY A 488 17.83 22.17 17.05
C GLY A 488 17.50 22.31 18.55
N ASP A 489 18.55 22.42 19.37
CA ASP A 489 18.44 22.34 20.84
C ASP A 489 18.08 23.67 21.53
N SER A 490 18.01 24.77 20.77
CA SER A 490 17.72 26.10 21.32
C SER A 490 16.23 26.24 21.68
N PRO A 491 15.87 26.87 22.82
CA PRO A 491 14.48 27.24 23.11
C PRO A 491 13.91 28.27 22.12
N PHE A 492 14.76 28.92 21.32
CA PHE A 492 14.38 29.85 20.25
C PHE A 492 14.37 29.20 18.86
N ALA A 493 14.72 27.91 18.76
CA ALA A 493 14.64 27.18 17.50
C ALA A 493 13.21 27.19 16.94
N PRO A 494 13.05 27.27 15.61
CA PRO A 494 11.74 27.28 14.98
C PRO A 494 11.00 25.99 15.29
N LYS A 495 9.69 26.11 15.53
CA LYS A 495 8.80 24.95 15.63
C LYS A 495 8.46 24.49 14.23
N ILE A 496 8.71 23.22 13.95
CA ILE A 496 8.44 22.56 12.67
C ILE A 496 7.43 21.43 12.88
N VAL A 497 6.68 21.11 11.83
CA VAL A 497 5.81 19.93 11.77
C VAL A 497 6.61 18.79 11.20
N VAL A 498 6.68 17.67 11.94
CA VAL A 498 7.40 16.48 11.48
C VAL A 498 6.52 15.25 11.47
N PRO A 499 6.60 14.42 10.41
CA PRO A 499 5.91 13.15 10.33
C PRO A 499 6.73 12.05 11.01
N TYR A 500 6.08 11.05 11.59
CA TYR A 500 6.77 9.86 12.10
C TYR A 500 5.90 8.61 12.08
N ARG A 501 6.56 7.45 12.17
CA ARG A 501 5.92 6.16 12.40
C ARG A 501 6.11 5.68 13.84
N PRO A 502 5.16 4.95 14.41
CA PRO A 502 5.34 4.30 15.70
C PRO A 502 6.61 3.44 15.74
N PHE A 503 7.37 3.52 16.84
CA PHE A 503 8.61 2.75 17.03
C PHE A 503 8.39 1.25 16.81
N ARG A 504 7.30 0.70 17.35
CA ARG A 504 6.93 -0.73 17.22
C ARG A 504 6.94 -1.21 15.77
N GLU A 505 6.33 -0.46 14.85
CA GLU A 505 6.23 -0.87 13.44
C GLU A 505 7.59 -0.79 12.73
N SER A 506 8.36 0.25 13.05
CA SER A 506 9.70 0.47 12.53
C SER A 506 10.66 -0.64 12.96
N TYR A 507 10.65 -0.99 14.26
CA TYR A 507 11.46 -2.07 14.82
C TYR A 507 11.13 -3.45 14.20
N LEU A 508 9.85 -3.81 14.12
CA LEU A 508 9.45 -5.10 13.54
C LEU A 508 9.79 -5.18 12.04
N SER A 509 9.78 -4.06 11.33
CA SER A 509 10.18 -4.01 9.91
C SER A 509 11.68 -4.19 9.70
N LEU A 510 12.52 -3.78 10.67
CA LEU A 510 13.95 -4.08 10.69
C LEU A 510 14.20 -5.55 11.05
N LEU A 511 13.53 -6.02 12.09
CA LEU A 511 13.72 -7.35 12.63
C LEU A 511 13.34 -8.44 11.62
N PHE A 512 12.28 -8.23 10.82
CA PHE A 512 11.81 -9.20 9.83
C PHE A 512 11.89 -8.63 8.40
N PRO A 513 13.07 -8.67 7.76
CA PRO A 513 13.28 -8.02 6.46
C PRO A 513 12.54 -8.74 5.33
N LYS A 514 11.53 -8.08 4.75
CA LYS A 514 10.66 -8.63 3.68
C LYS A 514 11.36 -9.36 2.53
N HIS A 515 12.57 -8.95 2.17
CA HIS A 515 13.34 -9.50 1.05
C HIS A 515 14.33 -10.61 1.46
N GLY A 516 14.46 -10.90 2.76
CA GLY A 516 15.33 -11.99 3.26
C GLY A 516 16.82 -11.77 3.01
N GLU A 517 17.26 -10.53 2.83
CA GLU A 517 18.67 -10.17 2.63
C GLU A 517 19.28 -9.74 3.97
N TYR A 518 20.19 -10.55 4.50
CA TYR A 518 20.74 -10.38 5.86
C TYR A 518 22.19 -9.87 5.88
N SER A 519 22.70 -9.33 4.77
CA SER A 519 24.04 -8.74 4.76
C SER A 519 24.05 -7.40 5.49
N ARG A 520 25.22 -7.00 6.00
CA ARG A 520 25.40 -5.72 6.70
C ARG A 520 25.00 -4.53 5.83
N GLU A 521 25.32 -4.56 4.54
CA GLU A 521 24.96 -3.54 3.55
C GLU A 521 23.43 -3.39 3.42
N HIS A 522 22.70 -4.51 3.41
CA HIS A 522 21.25 -4.49 3.35
C HIS A 522 20.63 -4.05 4.68
N SER A 523 21.20 -4.43 5.82
CA SER A 523 20.80 -3.94 7.14
C SER A 523 21.03 -2.43 7.27
N TRP A 524 22.14 -1.90 6.74
CA TRP A 524 22.44 -0.48 6.64
C TRP A 524 21.39 0.28 5.81
N LEU A 525 21.12 -0.18 4.58
CA LEU A 525 20.11 0.43 3.72
C LEU A 525 18.71 0.42 4.34
N ARG A 526 18.35 -0.67 5.05
CA ARG A 526 17.08 -0.74 5.80
C ARG A 526 17.04 0.25 6.95
N ALA A 527 18.12 0.35 7.73
CA ALA A 527 18.22 1.30 8.84
C ALA A 527 18.04 2.74 8.34
N LEU A 528 18.75 3.13 7.26
CA LEU A 528 18.62 4.45 6.64
C LEU A 528 17.21 4.69 6.08
N GLY A 529 16.64 3.72 5.37
CA GLY A 529 15.29 3.84 4.82
C GLY A 529 14.21 4.01 5.91
N ILE A 530 14.41 3.38 7.07
CA ILE A 530 13.52 3.53 8.23
C ILE A 530 13.80 4.84 8.97
N TYR A 531 15.05 5.27 9.07
CA TYR A 531 15.42 6.58 9.64
C TYR A 531 14.71 7.71 8.89
N LEU A 532 14.83 7.73 7.55
CA LEU A 532 14.14 8.68 6.67
C LEU A 532 12.63 8.75 6.93
N ASN A 533 12.00 7.64 7.29
CA ASN A 533 10.55 7.51 7.41
C ASN A 533 10.04 7.64 8.87
N ALA A 534 10.91 7.58 9.88
CA ALA A 534 10.49 7.48 11.28
C ALA A 534 11.29 8.34 12.26
N ALA A 535 12.32 9.07 11.83
CA ALA A 535 13.16 9.90 12.72
C ALA A 535 12.40 11.04 13.44
N GLY A 536 11.19 11.40 13.00
CA GLY A 536 10.33 12.31 13.78
C GLY A 536 9.90 11.74 15.13
N ASN A 537 10.08 10.44 15.36
CA ASN A 537 9.95 9.80 16.68
C ASN A 537 11.33 9.79 17.36
N LYS A 538 11.45 10.44 18.51
CA LYS A 538 12.76 10.69 19.14
C LYS A 538 13.40 9.39 19.61
N ASP A 539 12.59 8.47 20.14
CA ASP A 539 13.06 7.16 20.58
C ASP A 539 13.55 6.32 19.38
N THR A 540 12.84 6.38 18.25
CA THR A 540 13.25 5.75 16.99
C THR A 540 14.56 6.34 16.46
N GLN A 541 14.66 7.67 16.42
CA GLN A 541 15.85 8.37 15.97
C GLN A 541 17.09 7.94 16.76
N LEU A 542 17.05 8.08 18.09
CA LEU A 542 18.18 7.79 18.97
C LEU A 542 18.58 6.31 18.92
N TRP A 543 17.60 5.40 18.82
CA TRP A 543 17.87 3.97 18.73
C TRP A 543 18.50 3.60 17.38
N LEU A 544 18.03 4.19 16.28
CA LEU A 544 18.59 3.96 14.95
C LEU A 544 19.98 4.54 14.78
N GLU A 545 20.27 5.72 15.35
CA GLU A 545 21.62 6.31 15.35
C GLU A 545 22.63 5.36 16.01
N LYS A 546 22.28 4.83 17.19
CA LYS A 546 23.09 3.81 17.87
C LYS A 546 23.22 2.52 17.07
N TYR A 547 22.17 2.12 16.35
CA TYR A 547 22.24 0.93 15.50
C TYR A 547 23.17 1.16 14.30
N MET A 548 23.13 2.33 13.69
CA MET A 548 24.07 2.70 12.63
C MET A 548 25.51 2.78 13.15
N ASP A 549 25.74 3.31 14.35
CA ASP A 549 27.06 3.27 15.02
C ASP A 549 27.53 1.83 15.20
N PHE A 550 26.65 0.92 15.63
CA PHE A 550 26.94 -0.50 15.80
C PHE A 550 27.34 -1.17 14.47
N LEU A 551 26.63 -0.88 13.38
CA LEU A 551 26.96 -1.41 12.04
C LEU A 551 28.33 -0.89 11.55
N GLU A 552 28.73 0.31 11.96
CA GLU A 552 30.00 0.94 11.60
C GLU A 552 31.21 0.48 12.45
N LEU A 553 31.00 -0.28 13.53
CA LEU A 553 32.09 -0.75 14.41
C LEU A 553 33.15 -1.58 13.67
N VAL A 554 32.74 -2.27 12.61
CA VAL A 554 33.63 -3.04 11.74
C VAL A 554 33.52 -2.47 10.32
N PRO A 555 34.64 -2.10 9.68
CA PRO A 555 34.63 -1.55 8.33
C PRO A 555 33.84 -2.44 7.36
N PHE A 556 32.94 -1.83 6.60
CA PHE A 556 32.24 -2.46 5.48
C PHE A 556 32.11 -1.45 4.34
N VAL A 557 31.95 -1.94 3.11
CA VAL A 557 31.75 -1.08 1.95
C VAL A 557 30.31 -0.60 1.95
N ARG A 558 30.10 0.69 2.20
CA ARG A 558 28.76 1.28 2.09
C ARG A 558 28.32 1.24 0.63
N PRO A 559 27.05 0.92 0.36
CA PRO A 559 26.51 1.07 -0.99
C PRO A 559 26.65 2.52 -1.47
N ASP A 560 27.00 2.69 -2.73
CA ASP A 560 27.10 3.99 -3.42
C ASP A 560 25.76 4.43 -4.02
N ALA A 561 24.82 3.49 -4.19
CA ALA A 561 23.50 3.74 -4.72
C ALA A 561 22.42 2.92 -4.00
N TRP A 562 21.20 3.45 -4.00
CA TRP A 562 20.03 2.69 -3.58
C TRP A 562 19.69 1.60 -4.60
N PRO A 563 19.39 0.36 -4.15
CA PRO A 563 18.86 -0.66 -5.04
C PRO A 563 17.58 -0.18 -5.73
N PRO A 564 17.32 -0.56 -6.99
CA PRO A 564 16.09 -0.16 -7.70
C PRO A 564 14.80 -0.49 -6.95
N SER A 565 14.81 -1.54 -6.13
CA SER A 565 13.69 -1.94 -5.26
C SER A 565 13.42 -0.97 -4.10
N MET A 566 14.42 -0.17 -3.69
CA MET A 566 14.36 0.76 -2.57
C MET A 566 14.28 2.23 -3.00
N ILE A 567 14.71 2.60 -4.22
CA ILE A 567 14.67 4.00 -4.71
C ILE A 567 13.31 4.64 -4.45
N ARG A 568 12.21 3.99 -4.88
CA ARG A 568 10.85 4.51 -4.66
C ARG A 568 10.48 4.69 -3.18
N MET A 569 11.04 3.88 -2.29
CA MET A 569 10.76 3.96 -0.85
C MET A 569 11.41 5.19 -0.22
N VAL A 570 12.59 5.58 -0.72
CA VAL A 570 13.42 6.66 -0.15
C VAL A 570 13.22 8.00 -0.84
N THR A 571 12.94 8.00 -2.14
CA THR A 571 12.56 9.23 -2.85
C THR A 571 11.13 9.66 -2.51
N LYS A 572 10.27 8.68 -2.18
CA LYS A 572 8.81 8.83 -2.18
C LYS A 572 8.27 9.39 -3.51
N ASP A 573 9.05 9.28 -4.59
CA ASP A 573 8.68 9.72 -5.93
C ASP A 573 7.96 8.59 -6.64
N TYR A 574 6.67 8.47 -6.33
CA TYR A 574 5.81 7.45 -6.91
C TYR A 574 5.48 7.73 -8.39
N TRP A 575 5.72 8.95 -8.86
CA TRP A 575 5.27 9.44 -10.18
C TRP A 575 6.41 9.84 -11.11
N GLY A 576 7.67 9.67 -10.69
CA GLY A 576 8.82 9.97 -11.52
C GLY A 576 8.92 11.46 -11.82
N LEU A 577 8.62 12.30 -10.83
CA LEU A 577 8.79 13.75 -10.87
C LEU A 577 10.27 14.17 -10.80
N GLY A 578 11.20 13.25 -11.04
CA GLY A 578 12.64 13.50 -11.12
C GLY A 578 13.34 13.64 -9.78
N LEU A 579 12.72 13.23 -8.66
CA LEU A 579 13.37 13.38 -7.36
C LEU A 579 14.58 12.46 -7.25
N LYS A 580 15.75 13.05 -7.07
CA LYS A 580 16.97 12.30 -6.77
C LYS A 580 16.86 11.73 -5.36
N PRO A 581 17.09 10.41 -5.17
CA PRO A 581 17.17 9.86 -3.83
C PRO A 581 18.31 10.55 -3.07
N PRO A 582 18.17 10.80 -1.75
CA PRO A 582 19.32 11.17 -0.94
C PRO A 582 20.40 10.09 -1.08
N SER A 583 21.68 10.44 -0.97
CA SER A 583 22.76 9.45 -0.98
C SER A 583 22.50 8.39 0.11
N PRO A 584 22.78 7.09 -0.10
CA PRO A 584 22.71 6.04 0.94
C PRO A 584 23.83 6.15 2.00
N ASP A 585 24.27 7.38 2.26
CA ASP A 585 25.21 7.74 3.32
C ASP A 585 24.49 7.98 4.64
N ARG A 586 25.26 8.12 5.72
CA ARG A 586 24.72 8.46 7.03
C ARG A 586 24.08 9.84 6.97
N ILE A 587 22.81 9.90 7.36
CA ILE A 587 22.01 11.14 7.40
C ILE A 587 21.97 11.62 8.84
N SER A 588 22.41 12.85 9.08
CA SER A 588 22.24 13.53 10.36
C SER A 588 20.79 13.99 10.56
N ILE A 589 20.39 14.21 11.82
CA ILE A 589 19.04 14.72 12.11
C ILE A 589 18.77 16.09 11.46
N ASP A 590 19.80 16.94 11.35
CA ASP A 590 19.67 18.24 10.68
C ASP A 590 19.46 18.10 9.17
N GLU A 591 20.15 17.17 8.52
CA GLU A 591 19.90 16.85 7.11
C GLU A 591 18.50 16.27 6.91
N TRP A 592 18.04 15.41 7.83
CA TRP A 592 16.68 14.89 7.81
C TRP A 592 15.64 16.01 7.96
N TYR A 593 15.83 16.95 8.89
CA TYR A 593 14.95 18.12 9.01
C TYR A 593 14.93 18.96 7.73
N ARG A 594 16.07 19.15 7.06
CA ARG A 594 16.09 19.81 5.75
C ARG A 594 15.27 19.06 4.71
N ILE A 595 15.39 17.75 4.62
CA ILE A 595 14.58 16.94 3.69
C ILE A 595 13.08 17.09 4.00
N VAL A 596 12.71 17.07 5.28
CA VAL A 596 11.30 17.15 5.70
C VAL A 596 10.71 18.55 5.51
N CYS A 597 11.46 19.60 5.86
CA CYS A 597 10.92 20.96 6.00
C CYS A 597 11.31 21.91 4.87
N ALA A 598 12.46 21.72 4.21
CA ALA A 598 12.86 22.64 3.15
C ALA A 598 11.90 22.48 1.95
N PRO A 599 11.37 23.57 1.39
CA PRO A 599 10.52 23.49 0.22
C PRO A 599 11.27 22.75 -0.89
N ARG A 600 10.50 22.08 -1.75
CA ARG A 600 11.04 21.42 -2.92
C ARG A 600 11.79 22.48 -3.73
N GLU A 601 13.11 22.38 -3.84
CA GLU A 601 13.85 23.19 -4.79
C GLU A 601 13.25 22.89 -6.17
N SER A 602 12.63 23.88 -6.78
CA SER A 602 12.25 23.77 -8.18
C SER A 602 13.57 23.66 -8.94
N GLU A 603 13.89 22.46 -9.44
CA GLU A 603 14.83 22.35 -10.55
C GLU A 603 14.17 23.14 -11.69
N GLU A 604 14.60 24.40 -11.89
CA GLU A 604 14.26 25.22 -13.07
C GLU A 604 14.72 24.53 -14.37
#